data_AF-H2C953-F1
#
_entry.id   AF-H2C953-F1
#
_cell.length_a   1.000
_cell.length_b   1.000
_cell.length_c   1.000
_cell.angle_alpha   90.00
_cell.angle_beta   90.00
_cell.angle_gamma   90.00
#
_symmetry.space_group_name_H-M   'P 1'
#
loop_
_entity.id
_entity.type
_entity.pdbx_description
1 polymer ?
#
loop_
_entity_poly.entity_id
_entity_poly.type
_entity_poly.pdbx_seq_one_letter_code
_entity_poly.pdbx_strand_id
1 'polypeptide(L)'
;MYKIVFKVTSPFRDARGLRAVKRAGFVPYMSKRNGDVEIYATLFKSNDMEELREALTEVAYFLGKEGRSGGQDFATVFKVNDSYLGKGVGGVLGATIGFKIGGLPGLFLGALGGLLLGEFLDIEMNESYVGVYPWPISIEV
;
A
#
# COMPACT_ATOMS: atom_id res chain seq x y z
N MET A 1 4.94 -13.98 -3.17
CA MET A 1 3.74 -13.16 -3.42
C MET A 1 4.10 -11.68 -3.58
N TYR A 2 3.11 -10.78 -3.68
CA TYR A 2 3.36 -9.34 -3.72
C TYR A 2 2.79 -8.59 -2.53
N LYS A 3 3.49 -7.54 -2.14
CA LYS A 3 3.03 -6.50 -1.24
C LYS A 3 2.87 -5.20 -2.02
N ILE A 4 1.74 -4.54 -1.82
CA ILE A 4 1.39 -3.33 -2.56
C ILE A 4 0.96 -2.25 -1.57
N VAL A 5 1.56 -1.07 -1.71
CA VAL A 5 1.13 0.14 -1.02
C VAL A 5 0.42 1.02 -2.03
N PHE A 6 -0.89 1.16 -1.88
CA PHE A 6 -1.70 2.08 -2.67
C PHE A 6 -1.72 3.46 -2.02
N LYS A 7 -1.64 4.50 -2.85
CA LYS A 7 -1.86 5.90 -2.49
C LYS A 7 -2.92 6.49 -3.39
N VAL A 8 -4.04 6.89 -2.81
CA VAL A 8 -5.19 7.42 -3.53
C VAL A 8 -5.68 8.71 -2.91
N THR A 9 -6.27 9.57 -3.72
CA THR A 9 -6.89 10.83 -3.30
C THR A 9 -8.41 10.65 -3.29
N SER A 10 -9.06 11.15 -2.23
CA SER A 10 -10.50 11.07 -2.02
C SER A 10 -10.99 12.17 -1.08
N PRO A 11 -11.94 13.02 -1.52
CA PRO A 11 -12.59 13.99 -0.62
C PRO A 11 -13.58 13.31 0.33
N PHE A 12 -13.98 12.07 0.05
CA PHE A 12 -14.98 11.34 0.83
C PHE A 12 -14.35 10.66 2.02
N ARG A 13 -14.88 10.83 3.22
CA ARG A 13 -14.44 10.14 4.45
C ARG A 13 -15.28 8.90 4.72
N ASP A 14 -14.99 7.81 4.02
CA ASP A 14 -15.74 6.56 4.13
C ASP A 14 -14.86 5.32 3.89
N ALA A 15 -15.45 4.13 4.08
CA ALA A 15 -14.78 2.84 3.89
C ALA A 15 -14.91 2.27 2.46
N ARG A 16 -15.45 3.04 1.49
CA ARG A 16 -15.69 2.53 0.12
C ARG A 16 -14.39 2.22 -0.62
N GLY A 17 -13.34 3.00 -0.39
CA GLY A 17 -12.02 2.77 -0.98
C GLY A 17 -11.38 1.48 -0.48
N LEU A 18 -11.42 1.25 0.84
CA LEU A 18 -10.95 -0.02 1.41
C LEU A 18 -11.76 -1.22 0.89
N ARG A 19 -13.08 -1.07 0.70
CA ARG A 19 -13.92 -2.10 0.08
C ARG A 19 -13.56 -2.35 -1.37
N ALA A 20 -13.27 -1.31 -2.15
CA ALA A 20 -12.81 -1.43 -3.55
C ALA A 20 -11.48 -2.20 -3.63
N VAL A 21 -10.52 -1.90 -2.75
CA VAL A 21 -9.25 -2.64 -2.65
C VAL A 21 -9.47 -4.12 -2.36
N LYS A 22 -10.32 -4.45 -1.38
CA LYS A 22 -10.68 -5.84 -1.06
C LYS A 22 -11.37 -6.54 -2.22
N ARG A 23 -12.23 -5.82 -2.95
CA ARG A 23 -12.99 -6.36 -4.09
C ARG A 23 -12.08 -6.77 -5.25
N ALA A 24 -10.98 -6.07 -5.47
CA ALA A 24 -9.96 -6.42 -6.46
C ALA A 24 -8.98 -7.52 -5.99
N GLY A 25 -9.31 -8.28 -4.95
CA GLY A 25 -8.51 -9.44 -4.51
C GLY A 25 -7.32 -9.10 -3.61
N PHE A 26 -7.11 -7.83 -3.25
CA PHE A 26 -6.05 -7.45 -2.32
C PHE A 26 -6.46 -7.69 -0.86
N VAL A 27 -5.51 -8.16 -0.05
CA VAL A 27 -5.68 -8.37 1.40
C VAL A 27 -5.04 -7.20 2.15
N PRO A 28 -5.81 -6.17 2.55
CA PRO A 28 -5.27 -5.05 3.31
C PRO A 28 -4.94 -5.48 4.74
N TYR A 29 -3.75 -5.12 5.22
CA TYR A 29 -3.35 -5.25 6.62
C TYR A 29 -3.13 -3.90 7.31
N MET A 30 -3.12 -2.81 6.53
CA MET A 30 -3.08 -1.44 7.05
C MET A 30 -3.90 -0.50 6.17
N SER A 31 -4.63 0.43 6.80
CA SER A 31 -5.32 1.53 6.14
C SER A 31 -5.10 2.80 6.94
N LYS A 32 -4.57 3.85 6.31
CA LYS A 32 -4.33 5.15 6.94
C LYS A 32 -4.88 6.26 6.06
N ARG A 33 -5.36 7.34 6.68
CA ARG A 33 -5.78 8.55 5.99
C ARG A 33 -5.03 9.75 6.52
N ASN A 34 -4.63 10.66 5.63
CA ASN A 34 -4.10 11.97 5.96
C ASN A 34 -4.73 13.02 5.04
N GLY A 35 -5.65 13.82 5.58
CA GLY A 35 -6.49 14.71 4.76
C GLY A 35 -7.28 13.92 3.71
N ASP A 36 -7.09 14.28 2.44
CA ASP A 36 -7.72 13.64 1.29
C ASP A 36 -6.91 12.46 0.75
N VAL A 37 -5.76 12.13 1.35
CA VAL A 37 -4.95 10.99 0.92
C VAL A 37 -5.29 9.76 1.73
N GLU A 38 -5.66 8.66 1.06
CA GLU A 38 -5.80 7.33 1.65
C GLU A 38 -4.60 6.46 1.24
N ILE A 39 -4.06 5.73 2.22
CA ILE A 39 -2.94 4.80 2.03
C ILE A 39 -3.42 3.41 2.46
N TYR A 40 -3.31 2.44 1.56
CA TYR A 40 -3.65 1.05 1.84
C TYR A 40 -2.41 0.17 1.63
N ALA A 41 -1.95 -0.48 2.70
CA ALA A 41 -0.91 -1.48 2.60
C ALA A 41 -1.55 -2.87 2.54
N THR A 42 -1.21 -3.62 1.50
CA THR A 42 -1.93 -4.82 1.09
C THR A 42 -0.99 -5.94 0.65
N LEU A 43 -1.52 -7.16 0.62
CA LEU A 43 -0.90 -8.33 0.03
C LEU A 43 -1.74 -8.81 -1.16
N PHE A 44 -1.09 -9.25 -2.22
CA PHE A 44 -1.69 -9.92 -3.37
C PHE A 44 -1.12 -11.33 -3.46
N LYS A 45 -2.02 -12.33 -3.39
CA LYS A 45 -1.66 -13.75 -3.24
C LYS A 45 -1.34 -14.42 -4.58
N SER A 46 -0.52 -13.78 -5.39
CA SER A 46 0.04 -14.36 -6.61
C SER A 46 1.53 -14.04 -6.70
N ASN A 47 2.24 -14.86 -7.48
CA ASN A 47 3.63 -14.64 -7.88
C ASN A 47 3.75 -14.22 -9.35
N ASP A 48 2.63 -14.10 -10.06
CA ASP A 48 2.58 -13.69 -11.45
C ASP A 48 2.44 -12.16 -11.57
N MET A 49 3.31 -11.56 -12.37
CA MET A 49 3.33 -10.12 -12.62
C MET A 49 2.18 -9.68 -13.54
N GLU A 50 1.74 -10.53 -14.45
CA GLU A 50 0.63 -10.23 -15.36
C GLU A 50 -0.68 -10.17 -14.57
N GLU A 51 -0.95 -11.17 -13.74
CA GLU A 51 -2.10 -11.16 -12.81
C GLU A 51 -2.07 -9.94 -11.89
N LEU A 52 -0.89 -9.55 -11.39
CA LEU A 52 -0.76 -8.35 -10.58
C LEU A 52 -1.13 -7.09 -11.37
N ARG A 53 -0.66 -6.94 -12.60
CA ARG A 53 -0.95 -5.76 -13.44
C ARG A 53 -2.44 -5.64 -13.78
N GLU A 54 -3.09 -6.77 -14.04
CA GLU A 54 -4.55 -6.82 -14.21
C GLU A 54 -5.27 -6.39 -12.94
N ALA A 55 -4.88 -6.95 -11.79
CA ALA A 55 -5.46 -6.58 -10.50
C ALA A 55 -5.23 -5.10 -10.14
N LEU A 56 -4.06 -4.53 -10.48
CA LEU A 56 -3.76 -3.09 -10.32
C LEU A 56 -4.68 -2.22 -11.19
N THR A 57 -5.06 -2.69 -12.37
CA THR A 57 -6.00 -1.99 -13.24
C THR A 57 -7.42 -2.10 -12.71
N GLU A 58 -7.82 -3.28 -12.26
CA GLU A 58 -9.14 -3.54 -11.68
C GLU A 58 -9.37 -2.74 -10.39
N VAL A 59 -8.38 -2.68 -9.50
CA VAL A 59 -8.50 -1.90 -8.26
C VAL A 59 -8.60 -0.41 -8.54
N ALA A 60 -7.85 0.12 -9.52
CA ALA A 60 -7.99 1.51 -9.95
C ALA A 60 -9.40 1.79 -10.49
N TYR A 61 -9.98 0.85 -11.25
CA TYR A 61 -11.34 0.97 -11.76
C TYR A 61 -12.38 1.01 -10.62
N PHE A 62 -12.31 0.10 -9.65
CA PHE A 62 -13.22 0.11 -8.52
C PHE A 62 -13.06 1.36 -7.65
N LEU A 63 -11.83 1.80 -7.41
CA LEU A 63 -11.56 3.03 -6.69
C LEU A 63 -12.13 4.26 -7.43
N GLY A 64 -11.97 4.31 -8.75
CA GLY A 64 -12.55 5.34 -9.62
C GLY A 64 -14.07 5.41 -9.51
N LYS A 65 -14.76 4.26 -9.54
CA LYS A 65 -16.22 4.19 -9.32
C LYS A 65 -16.65 4.73 -7.96
N GLU A 66 -15.79 4.65 -6.95
CA GLU A 66 -16.03 5.18 -5.62
C GLU A 66 -15.54 6.63 -5.45
N GLY A 67 -15.25 7.33 -6.55
CA GLY A 67 -14.83 8.73 -6.58
C GLY A 67 -13.41 8.98 -6.07
N ARG A 68 -12.53 7.97 -6.13
CA ARG A 68 -11.09 8.11 -5.85
C ARG A 68 -10.28 8.24 -7.13
N SER A 69 -9.15 8.91 -7.01
CA SER A 69 -8.13 8.99 -8.06
C SER A 69 -6.76 8.62 -7.50
N GLY A 70 -5.78 8.41 -8.37
CA GLY A 70 -4.40 8.18 -8.00
C GLY A 70 -3.45 8.99 -8.87
N GLY A 71 -2.20 9.11 -8.42
CA GLY A 71 -1.14 9.83 -9.12
C GLY A 71 -0.15 8.90 -9.81
N GLN A 72 1.03 9.46 -10.12
CA GLN A 72 2.18 8.70 -10.64
C GLN A 72 2.72 7.67 -9.64
N ASP A 73 2.42 7.85 -8.35
CA ASP A 73 2.81 6.97 -7.25
C ASP A 73 1.63 6.16 -6.69
N PHE A 74 0.66 5.83 -7.55
CA PHE A 74 -0.55 5.12 -7.18
C PHE A 74 -0.28 3.79 -6.46
N ALA A 75 0.59 2.93 -7.00
CA ALA A 75 0.90 1.64 -6.40
C ALA A 75 2.41 1.40 -6.33
N THR A 76 2.94 1.23 -5.13
CA THR A 76 4.33 0.78 -4.91
C THR A 76 4.34 -0.71 -4.65
N VAL A 77 5.08 -1.47 -5.47
CA VAL A 77 5.09 -2.94 -5.46
C VAL A 77 6.40 -3.50 -4.94
N PHE A 78 6.29 -4.47 -4.04
CA PHE A 78 7.39 -5.26 -3.49
C PHE A 78 7.09 -6.74 -3.71
N LYS A 79 8.10 -7.53 -4.08
CA LYS A 79 8.02 -8.98 -4.10
C LYS A 79 8.40 -9.50 -2.72
N VAL A 80 7.57 -10.36 -2.16
CA VAL A 80 7.74 -10.96 -0.84
C VAL A 80 8.04 -12.44 -1.02
N ASN A 81 9.10 -12.93 -0.39
CA ASN A 81 9.39 -14.36 -0.32
C ASN A 81 8.48 -15.03 0.73
N ASP A 82 7.69 -16.02 0.29
CA ASP A 82 6.59 -16.64 1.07
C ASP A 82 7.07 -17.45 2.29
N SER A 83 8.39 -17.62 2.47
CA SER A 83 8.97 -18.45 3.54
C SER A 83 8.83 -17.89 4.95
N TYR A 84 8.44 -16.62 5.13
CA TYR A 84 8.44 -15.93 6.44
C TYR A 84 7.09 -15.41 6.92
N LEU A 85 6.00 -15.61 6.16
CA LEU A 85 4.67 -15.08 6.49
C LEU A 85 3.93 -15.78 7.63
N GLY A 86 4.57 -16.75 8.29
CA GLY A 86 4.02 -17.45 9.43
C GLY A 86 4.02 -16.66 10.74
N LYS A 87 4.77 -15.54 10.86
CA LYS A 87 4.95 -14.83 12.15
C LYS A 87 5.22 -13.33 11.96
N GLY A 88 4.29 -12.47 12.38
CA GLY A 88 4.53 -11.08 12.82
C GLY A 88 4.77 -10.01 11.74
N VAL A 89 3.82 -9.08 11.55
CA VAL A 89 3.88 -7.99 10.54
C VAL A 89 3.82 -6.63 11.25
N GLY A 90 4.78 -5.71 11.04
CA GLY A 90 4.61 -4.32 11.52
C GLY A 90 5.74 -3.29 11.37
N GLY A 91 7.03 -3.63 11.53
CA GLY A 91 8.06 -2.64 11.87
C GLY A 91 8.63 -1.75 10.74
N VAL A 92 9.11 -2.34 9.65
CA VAL A 92 9.94 -1.62 8.65
C VAL A 92 9.14 -0.60 7.82
N LEU A 93 7.82 -0.80 7.73
CA LEU A 93 6.93 -0.02 6.88
C LEU A 93 6.70 1.42 7.33
N GLY A 94 6.77 1.70 8.64
CA GLY A 94 6.55 3.04 9.17
C GLY A 94 7.65 4.03 8.76
N ALA A 95 8.90 3.56 8.70
CA ALA A 95 10.06 4.40 8.45
C ALA A 95 10.16 4.85 6.98
N THR A 96 9.96 3.92 6.02
CA THR A 96 10.04 4.24 4.59
C THR A 96 8.88 5.14 4.13
N ILE A 97 7.69 4.93 4.69
CA ILE A 97 6.50 5.75 4.39
C ILE A 97 6.62 7.13 5.05
N GLY A 98 7.14 7.21 6.28
CA GLY A 98 7.42 8.49 6.96
C GLY A 98 8.43 9.35 6.21
N PHE A 99 9.48 8.73 5.66
CA PHE A 99 10.48 9.42 4.84
C PHE A 99 9.89 9.99 3.53
N LYS A 100 9.06 9.22 2.83
CA LYS A 100 8.43 9.67 1.56
C LYS A 100 7.39 10.79 1.74
N ILE A 101 6.77 10.91 2.91
CA ILE A 101 5.67 11.86 3.15
C ILE A 101 6.13 13.12 3.90
N GLY A 102 7.17 13.04 4.74
CA GLY A 102 7.55 14.14 5.64
C GLY A 102 9.02 14.54 5.64
N GLY A 103 9.87 13.99 4.77
CA GLY A 103 11.32 14.24 4.78
C GLY A 103 11.98 13.80 6.10
N LEU A 104 13.10 14.44 6.49
CA LEU A 104 13.85 14.13 7.72
C LEU A 104 12.98 14.14 9.01
N PRO A 105 12.05 15.09 9.23
CA PRO A 105 11.14 15.04 10.39
C PRO A 105 10.18 13.84 10.37
N GLY A 106 9.72 13.44 9.19
CA GLY A 106 8.90 12.24 8.99
C GLY A 106 9.66 10.94 9.26
N LEU A 107 10.99 10.96 9.11
CA LEU A 107 11.88 9.86 9.49
C LEU A 107 11.93 9.69 11.01
N PHE A 108 12.00 10.76 11.80
CA PHE A 108 12.02 10.67 13.27
C PHE A 108 10.67 10.29 13.86
N LEU A 109 9.55 10.78 13.33
CA LEU A 109 8.21 10.37 13.79
C LEU A 109 7.84 8.95 13.34
N GLY A 110 8.26 8.54 12.14
CA GLY A 110 8.15 7.16 11.66
C GLY A 110 9.05 6.20 12.43
N ALA A 111 10.26 6.64 12.82
CA ALA A 111 11.17 5.88 13.64
C ALA A 111 10.70 5.78 15.10
N LEU A 112 10.20 6.86 15.72
CA LEU A 112 9.70 6.82 17.11
C LEU A 112 8.37 6.07 17.24
N GLY A 113 7.47 6.21 16.26
CA GLY A 113 6.28 5.36 16.16
C GLY A 113 6.63 3.88 15.88
N GLY A 114 7.72 3.65 15.15
CA GLY A 114 8.29 2.32 14.91
C GLY A 114 9.09 1.75 16.08
N LEU A 115 9.67 2.59 16.95
CA LEU A 115 10.49 2.21 18.10
C LEU A 115 9.63 1.74 19.27
N LEU A 116 8.48 2.39 19.50
CA LEU A 116 7.49 1.93 20.49
C LEU A 116 6.76 0.65 20.05
N LEU A 117 6.78 0.33 18.75
CA LEU A 117 6.35 -0.96 18.19
C LEU A 117 7.54 -1.92 17.95
N GLY A 118 8.77 -1.43 18.16
CA GLY A 118 10.03 -2.02 17.73
C GLY A 118 10.64 -3.00 18.73
N GLU A 119 10.18 -2.99 19.98
CA GLU A 119 10.54 -4.03 20.96
C GLU A 119 9.89 -5.40 20.68
N PHE A 120 9.02 -5.50 19.66
CA PHE A 120 8.36 -6.77 19.31
C PHE A 120 8.78 -7.40 17.98
N LEU A 121 9.54 -6.74 17.10
CA LEU A 121 9.59 -7.16 15.69
C LEU A 121 10.95 -6.96 15.03
N ASP A 122 11.88 -7.85 15.32
CA ASP A 122 13.10 -8.07 14.52
C ASP A 122 12.84 -9.19 13.49
N ILE A 123 12.22 -8.86 12.35
CA ILE A 123 12.16 -9.76 11.19
C ILE A 123 12.30 -8.92 9.92
N GLU A 124 13.48 -9.01 9.35
CA GLU A 124 13.85 -8.58 8.00
C GLU A 124 12.96 -9.34 7.00
N MET A 125 11.81 -8.76 6.62
CA MET A 125 11.04 -9.27 5.48
C MET A 125 11.94 -9.14 4.25
N ASN A 126 12.38 -10.26 3.68
CA ASN A 126 13.23 -10.31 2.48
C ASN A 126 12.41 -9.85 1.25
N GLU A 127 12.09 -8.57 1.23
CA GLU A 127 11.31 -7.87 0.22
C GLU A 127 12.25 -7.28 -0.83
N SER A 128 12.00 -7.57 -2.10
CA SER A 128 12.67 -6.87 -3.20
C SER A 128 11.74 -5.84 -3.81
N TYR A 129 12.18 -4.59 -3.90
CA TYR A 129 11.46 -3.55 -4.62
C TYR A 129 11.31 -3.95 -6.10
N VAL A 130 10.08 -3.87 -6.61
CA VAL A 130 9.76 -4.21 -8.00
C VAL A 130 9.59 -2.95 -8.83
N GLY A 131 8.81 -1.99 -8.32
CA GLY A 131 8.49 -0.79 -9.09
C GLY A 131 7.39 0.06 -8.48
N VAL A 132 7.16 1.21 -9.10
CA VAL A 132 6.02 2.09 -8.85
C VAL A 132 5.19 2.15 -10.12
N TYR A 133 3.88 2.00 -9.96
CA TYR A 133 2.93 2.01 -11.05
C TYR A 133 2.03 3.25 -10.93
N PRO A 134 1.86 4.01 -12.02
CA PRO A 134 0.96 5.15 -12.05
C PRO A 134 -0.48 4.67 -12.08
N TRP A 135 -1.41 5.57 -11.74
CA TRP A 135 -2.84 5.33 -11.92
C TRP A 135 -3.14 5.01 -13.40
N PRO A 136 -3.65 3.81 -13.72
CA PRO A 136 -3.68 3.30 -15.09
C PRO A 136 -4.79 3.89 -15.97
N ILE A 137 -5.50 4.93 -15.51
CA ILE A 137 -6.78 5.30 -16.10
C ILE A 137 -6.93 6.81 -16.36
N SER A 138 -6.99 7.18 -17.63
CA SER A 138 -7.76 8.33 -18.13
C SER A 138 -9.18 7.84 -18.50
N ILE A 139 -10.05 7.58 -17.51
CA ILE A 139 -11.48 7.41 -17.80
C ILE A 139 -12.05 8.81 -17.63
N GLU A 140 -12.31 9.47 -18.75
CA GLU A 140 -13.29 10.54 -18.81
C GLU A 140 -14.63 9.92 -18.39
N VAL A 141 -15.15 10.34 -17.24
CA VAL A 141 -16.53 10.05 -16.81
C VAL A 141 -17.41 11.19 -17.27
#